data_AF-A0A1B1BD28-F1
#
_entry.id   AF-A0A1B1BD28-F1
#
_cell.length_a   1.000
_cell.length_b   1.000
_cell.length_c   1.000
_cell.angle_alpha   90.00
_cell.angle_beta   90.00
_cell.angle_gamma   90.00
#
_symmetry.space_group_name_H-M   'P 1'
#
loop_
_entity.id
_entity.type
_entity.pdbx_description
1 polymer ?
#
loop_
_entity_poly.entity_id
_entity_poly.type
_entity_poly.pdbx_seq_one_letter_code
_entity_poly.pdbx_strand_id
1 'polypeptide(L)'
;MPPDEIALSFDDAFRLAERLVEDGQLRRGVLPSLRMIDEVFSEMTQDTDVGRWTREALSTDPGWGRARQLAREVLTAEGEETSPLPGLRIIR
;
A
#
# COMPACT_ATOMS: atom_id res chain seq x y z
N MET A 1 -3.09 -3.79 12.69
CA MET A 1 -2.80 -4.75 11.61
C MET A 1 -1.32 -5.05 11.63
N PRO A 2 -0.92 -6.34 11.72
CA PRO A 2 0.44 -6.78 11.42
C PRO A 2 0.91 -6.30 10.02
N PRO A 3 2.21 -6.06 9.78
CA PRO A 3 2.71 -5.58 8.49
C PRO A 3 2.43 -6.54 7.33
N ASP A 4 2.58 -7.83 7.56
CA ASP A 4 2.23 -8.90 6.62
C ASP A 4 0.74 -8.87 6.25
N GLU A 5 -0.14 -8.70 7.24
CA GLU A 5 -1.59 -8.55 7.01
C GLU A 5 -1.94 -7.32 6.14
N ILE A 6 -1.12 -6.26 6.14
CA ILE A 6 -1.31 -5.12 5.24
C ILE A 6 -1.10 -5.55 3.78
N ALA A 7 -0.03 -6.29 3.50
CA ALA A 7 0.28 -6.75 2.16
C ALA A 7 -0.73 -7.80 1.68
N LEU A 8 -1.12 -8.75 2.54
CA LEU A 8 -2.14 -9.76 2.21
C LEU A 8 -3.49 -9.10 1.91
N SER A 9 -3.94 -8.18 2.77
CA SER A 9 -5.20 -7.44 2.54
C SER A 9 -5.15 -6.62 1.25
N PHE A 10 -3.97 -6.08 0.90
CA PHE A 10 -3.80 -5.34 -0.34
C PHE A 10 -3.88 -6.26 -1.57
N ASP A 11 -3.21 -7.42 -1.59
CA ASP A 11 -3.29 -8.39 -2.69
C ASP A 11 -4.74 -8.85 -2.91
N ASP A 12 -5.45 -9.21 -1.83
CA ASP A 12 -6.86 -9.60 -1.90
C ASP A 12 -7.74 -8.50 -2.51
N ALA A 13 -7.55 -7.24 -2.08
CA ALA A 13 -8.31 -6.11 -2.62
C ALA A 13 -7.90 -5.76 -4.06
N PHE A 14 -6.62 -5.88 -4.41
CA PHE A 14 -6.11 -5.56 -5.74
C PHE A 14 -6.68 -6.50 -6.81
N ARG A 15 -6.93 -7.76 -6.48
CA ARG A 15 -7.63 -8.73 -7.36
C ARG A 15 -9.02 -8.25 -7.79
N LEU A 16 -9.64 -7.35 -7.02
CA LEU A 16 -10.95 -6.75 -7.33
C LEU A 16 -10.84 -5.41 -8.07
N ALA A 17 -9.65 -4.82 -8.19
CA ALA A 17 -9.47 -3.46 -8.68
C ALA A 17 -9.99 -3.26 -10.12
N GLU A 18 -9.83 -4.27 -10.99
CA GLU A 18 -10.36 -4.20 -12.36
C GLU A 18 -11.91 -4.13 -12.37
N ARG A 19 -12.56 -4.96 -11.54
CA ARG A 19 -14.02 -4.91 -11.34
C ARG A 19 -14.47 -3.55 -10.80
N LEU A 20 -13.76 -3.01 -9.82
CA LEU A 20 -14.07 -1.69 -9.25
C LEU A 20 -13.92 -0.56 -10.28
N VAL A 21 -12.99 -0.68 -11.23
CA VAL A 21 -12.88 0.26 -12.37
C VAL A 21 -14.04 0.10 -13.36
N GLU A 22 -14.44 -1.14 -13.65
CA GLU A 22 -15.60 -1.42 -14.51
C GLU A 22 -16.90 -0.87 -13.90
N ASP A 23 -17.05 -1.00 -12.58
CA ASP A 23 -18.20 -0.51 -11.81
C ASP A 23 -18.14 1.00 -11.53
N GLY A 24 -17.08 1.69 -11.99
CA GLY A 24 -16.90 3.14 -11.82
C GLY A 24 -16.59 3.58 -10.40
N GLN A 25 -16.21 2.65 -9.51
CA GLN A 25 -15.83 2.91 -8.12
C GLN A 25 -14.36 3.31 -7.96
N LEU A 26 -13.53 3.02 -8.97
CA LEU A 26 -12.14 3.50 -9.07
C LEU A 26 -11.90 4.13 -10.44
N ARG A 27 -11.05 5.15 -10.51
CA ARG A 27 -10.64 5.68 -11.82
C ARG A 27 -9.67 4.71 -12.50
N ARG A 28 -9.88 4.46 -13.79
CA ARG A 28 -9.00 3.59 -14.59
C ARG A 28 -7.51 3.98 -14.51
N GLY A 29 -7.21 5.26 -14.32
CA GLY A 29 -5.85 5.78 -14.21
C GLY A 29 -5.06 5.28 -13.00
N VAL A 30 -5.70 4.71 -11.98
CA VAL A 30 -5.01 4.26 -10.76
C VAL A 30 -4.50 2.83 -10.80
N LEU A 31 -4.97 2.01 -11.75
CA LEU A 31 -4.55 0.59 -11.87
C LEU A 31 -3.04 0.41 -12.00
N PRO A 32 -2.30 1.22 -12.80
CA PRO A 32 -0.85 1.10 -12.87
C PRO A 32 -0.18 1.33 -11.50
N SER A 33 -0.61 2.35 -10.76
CA SER A 33 -0.05 2.64 -9.43
C SER A 33 -0.39 1.57 -8.40
N LEU A 34 -1.61 1.01 -8.44
CA LEU A 34 -1.99 -0.13 -7.59
C LEU A 34 -1.14 -1.36 -7.90
N ARG A 35 -0.90 -1.66 -9.18
CA ARG A 35 0.00 -2.75 -9.60
C ARG A 35 1.43 -2.54 -9.09
N MET A 36 1.93 -1.31 -9.15
CA MET A 36 3.28 -1.02 -8.63
C MET A 36 3.39 -1.24 -7.11
N ILE A 37 2.30 -1.08 -6.35
CA ILE A 37 2.30 -1.41 -4.91
C ILE A 37 2.37 -2.93 -4.72
N ASP A 38 1.58 -3.69 -5.48
CA ASP A 38 1.60 -5.16 -5.48
C ASP A 38 3.00 -5.71 -5.81
N GLU A 39 3.62 -5.17 -6.86
CA GLU A 39 5.00 -5.51 -7.26
C GLU A 39 6.00 -5.26 -6.13
N VAL A 40 5.89 -4.14 -5.40
CA VAL A 40 6.77 -3.86 -4.25
C VAL A 40 6.64 -4.91 -3.16
N PHE A 41 5.41 -5.34 -2.83
CA PHE A 41 5.20 -6.38 -1.82
C PHE A 41 5.65 -7.77 -2.30
N SER A 42 5.48 -8.05 -3.60
CA SER A 42 6.01 -9.25 -4.23
C SER A 42 7.54 -9.30 -4.17
N GLU A 43 8.23 -8.21 -4.50
CA GLU A 43 9.69 -8.06 -4.38
C GLU A 43 10.16 -8.27 -2.93
N MET A 44 9.47 -7.68 -1.96
CA MET A 44 9.76 -7.84 -0.53
C MET A 44 9.56 -9.28 -0.03
N THR A 45 8.68 -10.05 -0.67
CA THR A 45 8.41 -11.45 -0.33
C THR A 45 9.44 -12.40 -0.93
N GLN A 46 9.97 -12.06 -2.11
CA GLN A 46 11.05 -12.81 -2.76
C GLN A 46 12.39 -12.64 -2.04
N ASP A 47 12.58 -11.49 -1.39
CA ASP A 47 13.67 -11.26 -0.45
C ASP A 47 13.44 -12.10 0.81
N THR A 48 14.39 -12.97 1.17
CA THR A 48 14.25 -13.88 2.31
C THR A 48 14.44 -13.19 3.66
N ASP A 49 14.66 -11.87 3.67
CA ASP A 49 14.73 -11.06 4.89
C ASP A 49 13.35 -10.88 5.54
N VAL A 50 13.07 -11.74 6.52
CA VAL A 50 11.87 -11.65 7.37
C VAL A 50 11.80 -10.34 8.19
N GLY A 51 12.92 -9.63 8.36
CA GLY A 51 12.99 -8.36 9.09
C GLY A 51 12.12 -7.26 8.47
N ARG A 52 11.82 -7.36 7.17
CA ARG A 52 11.01 -6.41 6.41
C ARG A 52 9.53 -6.42 6.80
N TRP A 53 9.06 -7.48 7.47
CA TRP A 53 7.67 -7.66 7.89
C TRP A 53 7.43 -7.35 9.37
N THR A 54 8.32 -6.58 9.99
CA THR A 54 8.22 -6.15 11.39
C THR A 54 7.56 -4.77 11.52
N ARG A 55 7.03 -4.45 12.71
CA ARG A 55 6.40 -3.15 12.97
C ARG A 55 7.40 -2.01 12.84
N GLU A 56 8.65 -2.25 13.19
CA GLU A 56 9.76 -1.30 13.11
C GLU A 56 10.07 -0.97 11.63
N ALA A 57 10.14 -2.02 10.80
CA ALA A 57 10.40 -1.90 9.36
C ALA A 57 9.36 -1.07 8.62
N LEU A 58 8.12 -0.98 9.12
CA LEU A 58 7.11 -0.07 8.55
C LEU A 58 7.66 1.36 8.43
N SER A 59 8.49 1.82 9.36
CA SER A 59 9.00 3.19 9.35
C SER A 59 10.33 3.38 8.62
N THR A 60 11.15 2.32 8.51
CA THR A 60 12.53 2.41 8.05
C THR A 60 12.82 1.67 6.75
N ASP A 61 12.03 0.67 6.38
CA ASP A 61 12.26 -0.11 5.16
C ASP A 61 11.91 0.72 3.91
N PRO A 62 12.81 0.76 2.90
CA PRO A 62 12.57 1.47 1.65
C PRO A 62 11.35 0.97 0.86
N GLY A 63 11.03 -0.33 0.93
CA GLY A 63 9.85 -0.94 0.30
C GLY A 63 8.55 -0.39 0.90
N TRP A 64 8.44 -0.38 2.23
CA TRP A 64 7.32 0.27 2.92
C TRP A 64 7.24 1.78 2.62
N GLY A 65 8.37 2.45 2.47
CA GLY A 65 8.45 3.84 2.01
C GLY A 65 7.85 4.04 0.61
N ARG A 66 8.25 3.19 -0.35
CA ARG A 66 7.78 3.21 -1.74
C ARG A 66 6.29 2.88 -1.85
N ALA A 67 5.82 1.84 -1.15
CA ALA A 67 4.41 1.47 -1.12
C ALA A 67 3.53 2.62 -0.61
N ARG A 68 3.95 3.32 0.46
CA ARG A 68 3.23 4.53 0.94
C ARG A 68 3.22 5.67 -0.05
N GLN A 69 4.32 5.90 -0.76
CA GLN A 69 4.38 6.97 -1.76
C GLN A 69 3.39 6.70 -2.90
N LEU A 70 3.38 5.48 -3.43
CA LEU A 70 2.43 5.05 -4.46
C LEU A 70 0.98 5.11 -3.96
N ALA A 71 0.72 4.69 -2.72
CA ALA A 71 -0.62 4.79 -2.13
C ALA A 71 -1.12 6.23 -2.04
N ARG A 72 -0.24 7.19 -1.71
CA ARG A 72 -0.59 8.62 -1.73
C ARG A 72 -0.90 9.12 -3.13
N GLU A 73 -0.16 8.65 -4.13
CA GLU A 73 -0.43 8.99 -5.54
C GLU A 73 -1.78 8.45 -5.99
N VAL A 74 -2.13 7.21 -5.64
CA VAL A 74 -3.46 6.62 -5.89
C VAL A 74 -4.55 7.46 -5.23
N LEU A 75 -4.43 7.75 -3.93
CA LEU A 75 -5.42 8.55 -3.21
C LEU A 75 -5.60 9.95 -3.82
N THR A 76 -4.49 10.61 -4.14
CA THR A 76 -4.50 11.93 -4.81
C THR A 76 -5.18 11.86 -6.17
N ALA A 77 -4.91 10.81 -6.96
CA ALA A 77 -5.53 10.59 -8.26
C ALA A 77 -7.03 10.31 -8.16
N GLU A 78 -7.50 9.64 -7.09
CA GLU A 78 -8.92 9.44 -6.80
C GLU A 78 -9.63 10.72 -6.31
N GLY A 79 -8.87 11.74 -5.90
CA GLY A 79 -9.40 12.99 -5.36
C GLY A 79 -9.58 12.96 -3.83
N GLU A 80 -9.02 11.96 -3.16
CA GLU A 80 -8.93 11.92 -1.71
C GLU A 80 -7.86 12.90 -1.24
N GLU A 81 -8.22 13.81 -0.34
CA GLU A 81 -7.22 14.67 0.30
C GLU A 81 -6.30 13.78 1.16
N THR A 82 -5.01 13.76 0.82
CA THR A 82 -3.97 13.11 1.63
C THR A 82 -3.64 13.96 2.86
N SER A 83 -4.67 14.29 3.65
CA SER A 83 -4.47 14.92 4.96
C SER A 83 -3.51 14.04 5.77
N PRO A 84 -2.48 14.63 6.42
CA PRO A 84 -1.52 13.83 7.17
C PRO A 84 -2.30 12.98 8.17
N LEU A 85 -2.01 11.66 8.19
CA LEU A 85 -2.53 10.75 9.21
C LEU A 85 -2.42 11.46 10.57
N PRO A 86 -3.52 11.53 11.35
CA PRO A 86 -3.48 12.24 12.63
C PRO A 86 -2.29 11.72 13.42
N GLY A 87 -1.42 12.63 13.86
CA GLY A 87 -0.14 12.27 14.48
C GLY A 87 -0.37 11.26 15.59
N LEU A 88 0.03 10.01 15.36
CA LEU A 88 -0.10 8.94 16.34
C LEU A 88 0.82 9.28 17.52
N ARG A 89 0.23 9.79 18.61
CA ARG A 89 0.93 9.92 19.88
C ARG A 89 1.21 8.51 20.41
N ILE A 90 2.45 8.06 20.28
CA ILE A 90 2.92 6.88 21.01
C ILE A 90 3.04 7.29 22.48
N ILE A 91 2.14 6.79 23.32
CA ILE A 91 2.31 6.86 24.78
C ILE A 91 3.27 5.72 25.13
N ARG A 92 4.47 6.07 25.62
CA ARG A 92 5.44 5.13 26.18
C ARG A 92 5.12 4.84 27.64
#